data_AF-A0A8D8CLH3-F1
#
_entry.id   AF-A0A8D8CLH3-F1
#
_cell.length_a   1.000
_cell.length_b   1.000
_cell.length_c   1.000
_cell.angle_alpha   90.00
_cell.angle_beta   90.00
_cell.angle_gamma   90.00
#
_symmetry.space_group_name_H-M   'P 1'
#
loop_
_entity.id
_entity.type
_entity.pdbx_description
1 polymer ?
#
loop_
_entity_poly.entity_id
_entity_poly.type
_entity_poly.pdbx_seq_one_letter_code
_entity_poly.pdbx_strand_id
1 'polypeptide(L)'
;MTSIVENIKHYQKSIDRALNDESRLLHCIAKLYRLPVSVQHLQETGIGRTVNGLRKYDGEVGVAAKALVSKWKSMVAAEESEDGAGGEQQSGGNNHYDQQQDEDDEDDEGKRGRTMRVRV
;
A
#
# COMPACT_ATOMS: atom_id res chain seq x y z
N MET A 1 18.56 -28.79 -1.47
CA MET A 1 17.97 -27.92 -0.44
C MET A 1 17.58 -26.64 -1.14
N THR A 2 16.30 -26.28 -1.21
CA THR A 2 15.91 -25.02 -1.84
C THR A 2 16.11 -23.89 -0.83
N SER A 3 16.95 -22.93 -1.18
CA SER A 3 17.22 -21.80 -0.30
C SER A 3 15.96 -20.96 -0.10
N ILE A 4 15.84 -20.29 1.04
CA ILE A 4 14.72 -19.36 1.33
C ILE A 4 14.58 -18.33 0.19
N VAL A 5 15.72 -17.85 -0.31
CA VAL A 5 15.86 -16.95 -1.46
C VAL A 5 15.19 -17.50 -2.72
N GLU A 6 15.39 -18.79 -3.03
CA GLU A 6 14.79 -19.41 -4.21
C GLU A 6 13.28 -19.54 -4.07
N ASN A 7 12.79 -19.89 -2.88
CA ASN A 7 11.36 -19.91 -2.59
C ASN A 7 10.75 -18.52 -2.76
N ILE A 8 11.39 -17.48 -2.24
CA ILE A 8 10.93 -16.10 -2.40
C ILE A 8 10.89 -15.70 -3.87
N LYS A 9 11.93 -15.99 -4.66
CA LYS A 9 11.96 -15.72 -6.11
C LYS A 9 10.86 -16.48 -6.86
N HIS A 10 10.59 -17.72 -6.45
CA HIS A 10 9.51 -18.52 -7.02
C HIS A 10 8.13 -17.88 -6.75
N TYR A 11 7.89 -17.46 -5.51
CA TYR A 11 6.65 -16.76 -5.14
C TYR A 11 6.53 -15.39 -5.79
N GLN A 12 7.63 -14.64 -5.93
CA GLN A 12 7.66 -13.36 -6.63
C GLN A 12 7.16 -13.50 -8.07
N LYS A 13 7.68 -14.49 -8.79
CA LYS A 13 7.29 -14.77 -10.18
C LYS A 13 5.85 -15.31 -10.28
N SER A 14 5.40 -16.05 -9.28
CA SER A 14 4.00 -16.46 -9.17
C SER A 14 3.08 -15.27 -8.91
N ILE A 15 3.46 -14.33 -8.05
CA ILE A 15 2.69 -13.11 -7.76
C ILE A 15 2.52 -12.26 -9.02
N ASP A 16 3.61 -12.04 -9.76
CA ASP A 16 3.59 -11.27 -11.01
C ASP A 16 2.68 -11.89 -12.08
N ARG A 17 2.58 -13.23 -12.10
CA ARG A 17 1.66 -13.95 -12.99
C ARG A 17 0.24 -14.05 -12.45
N ALA A 18 0.07 -14.03 -11.14
CA ALA A 18 -1.20 -14.14 -10.44
C ALA A 18 -1.83 -12.78 -10.14
N LEU A 19 -1.34 -11.70 -10.75
CA LEU A 19 -1.89 -10.35 -10.63
C LEU A 19 -3.38 -10.26 -11.01
N ASN A 20 -3.94 -11.26 -11.69
CA ASN A 20 -5.36 -11.31 -12.05
C ASN A 20 -6.19 -12.25 -11.15
N ASP A 21 -5.58 -12.88 -10.14
CA ASP A 21 -6.20 -13.87 -9.24
C ASP A 21 -5.95 -13.50 -7.76
N GLU A 22 -6.90 -12.79 -7.15
CA GLU A 22 -6.81 -12.34 -5.76
C GLU A 22 -6.57 -13.50 -4.77
N SER A 23 -7.27 -14.63 -4.94
CA SER A 23 -7.11 -15.81 -4.09
C SER A 23 -5.68 -16.37 -4.12
N ARG A 24 -5.03 -16.34 -5.29
CA ARG A 24 -3.65 -16.80 -5.45
C ARG A 24 -2.68 -15.81 -4.82
N LEU A 25 -2.92 -14.51 -4.99
CA LEU A 25 -2.14 -13.45 -4.35
C LEU A 25 -2.18 -13.58 -2.83
N LEU A 26 -3.37 -13.75 -2.25
CA LEU A 26 -3.54 -13.94 -0.81
C LEU A 26 -2.78 -15.17 -0.32
N HIS A 27 -2.84 -16.28 -1.05
CA HIS A 27 -2.06 -17.47 -0.74
C HIS A 27 -0.55 -17.22 -0.78
N CYS A 28 -0.06 -16.50 -1.80
CA CYS A 28 1.34 -16.14 -1.92
C CYS A 28 1.81 -15.21 -0.77
N ILE A 29 1.02 -14.19 -0.44
CA ILE A 29 1.31 -13.26 0.66
C ILE A 29 1.34 -14.01 2.00
N ALA A 30 0.35 -14.87 2.26
CA ALA A 30 0.30 -15.67 3.48
C ALA A 30 1.49 -16.63 3.60
N LYS A 31 1.94 -17.23 2.49
CA LYS A 31 3.15 -18.05 2.46
C LYS A 31 4.40 -17.24 2.77
N LEU A 32 4.54 -16.05 2.17
CA LEU A 32 5.64 -15.12 2.45
C LEU A 32 5.64 -14.65 3.91
N TYR A 33 4.46 -14.41 4.50
CA TYR A 33 4.32 -13.99 5.90
C TYR A 33 4.74 -15.07 6.89
N ARG A 34 4.53 -16.35 6.57
CA ARG A 34 4.90 -17.50 7.43
C ARG A 34 6.35 -17.93 7.29
N LEU A 35 7.04 -17.50 6.23
CA LEU A 35 8.45 -17.78 6.05
C LEU A 35 9.29 -16.87 6.96
N PRO A 36 10.36 -17.39 7.58
CA PRO A 36 11.30 -16.58 8.34
C PRO A 36 12.17 -15.78 7.37
N VAL A 37 11.64 -14.64 6.91
CA VAL A 37 12.35 -13.70 6.03
C VAL A 37 13.11 -12.69 6.89
N SER A 38 14.38 -12.48 6.56
CA SER A 38 15.29 -11.54 7.24
C SER A 38 15.60 -10.36 6.31
N VAL A 39 16.19 -9.28 6.83
CA VAL A 39 16.57 -8.12 6.03
C VAL A 39 17.53 -8.51 4.90
N GLN A 40 18.49 -9.39 5.16
CA GLN A 40 19.41 -9.92 4.14
C GLN A 40 18.67 -10.59 2.97
N HIS A 41 17.63 -11.38 3.27
CA HIS A 41 16.79 -12.02 2.25
C HIS A 41 15.97 -11.00 1.45
N LEU A 42 15.48 -9.96 2.10
CA LEU A 42 14.73 -8.88 1.45
C LEU A 42 15.60 -8.09 0.47
N GLN A 43 16.81 -7.76 0.89
CA GLN A 43 17.80 -7.06 0.06
C GLN A 43 18.28 -7.92 -1.12
N GLU A 44 18.52 -9.21 -0.88
CA GLU A 44 19.01 -10.13 -1.91
C GLU A 44 17.94 -10.47 -2.97
N THR A 45 16.68 -10.63 -2.56
CA THR A 45 15.59 -11.00 -3.47
C THR A 45 14.87 -9.80 -4.07
N GLY A 46 14.88 -8.64 -3.40
CA GLY A 46 14.13 -7.45 -3.81
C GLY A 46 12.60 -7.63 -3.73
N ILE A 47 12.10 -8.65 -3.01
CA ILE A 47 10.67 -8.99 -2.91
C ILE A 47 9.80 -7.82 -2.42
N GLY A 48 10.37 -6.92 -1.61
CA GLY A 48 9.69 -5.72 -1.11
C GLY A 48 9.11 -4.85 -2.22
N ARG A 49 9.75 -4.79 -3.40
CA ARG A 49 9.23 -4.03 -4.56
C ARG A 49 7.97 -4.66 -5.13
N THR A 50 7.95 -5.98 -5.27
CA THR A 50 6.80 -6.74 -5.78
C THR A 50 5.61 -6.66 -4.82
N VAL A 51 5.85 -6.83 -3.51
CA VAL A 51 4.78 -6.70 -2.51
C VAL A 51 4.29 -5.26 -2.39
N ASN A 52 5.14 -4.26 -2.61
CA ASN A 52 4.67 -2.87 -2.68
C ASN A 52 3.68 -2.64 -3.85
N GLY A 53 3.86 -3.33 -4.98
CA GLY A 53 2.88 -3.34 -6.07
C GLY A 53 1.53 -3.92 -5.67
N LEU A 54 1.54 -4.94 -4.79
CA LEU A 54 0.32 -5.58 -4.28
C LEU A 54 -0.56 -4.66 -3.41
N ARG A 55 -0.04 -3.52 -2.94
CA ARG A 55 -0.80 -2.53 -2.16
C ARG A 55 -1.86 -1.80 -2.98
N LYS A 56 -1.80 -1.92 -4.31
CA LYS A 56 -2.77 -1.35 -5.27
C LYS A 56 -4.02 -2.21 -5.46
N TYR A 57 -4.02 -3.43 -4.95
CA TYR A 57 -5.20 -4.28 -4.98
C TYR A 57 -6.18 -3.83 -3.91
N ASP A 58 -7.45 -3.71 -4.28
CA ASP A 58 -8.54 -3.53 -3.35
C ASP A 58 -8.87 -4.84 -2.63
N GLY A 59 -9.45 -4.75 -1.44
CA GLY A 59 -9.78 -5.91 -0.61
C GLY A 59 -8.66 -6.41 0.30
N GLU A 60 -8.80 -7.65 0.77
CA GLU A 60 -7.93 -8.24 1.79
C GLU A 60 -6.47 -8.41 1.32
N VAL A 61 -6.26 -8.61 0.02
CA VAL A 61 -4.93 -8.73 -0.59
C VAL A 61 -4.11 -7.46 -0.35
N GLY A 62 -4.70 -6.29 -0.61
CA GLY A 62 -4.05 -5.00 -0.41
C GLY A 62 -3.73 -4.71 1.06
N VAL A 63 -4.65 -5.06 1.97
CA VAL A 63 -4.47 -4.90 3.42
C VAL A 63 -3.34 -5.80 3.92
N ALA A 64 -3.33 -7.08 3.54
CA ALA A 64 -2.28 -8.03 3.92
C ALA A 64 -0.92 -7.61 3.36
N ALA A 65 -0.86 -7.13 2.11
CA ALA A 65 0.35 -6.60 1.50
C ALA A 65 0.88 -5.36 2.22
N LYS A 66 0.00 -4.39 2.56
CA LYS A 66 0.36 -3.19 3.33
C LYS A 66 0.97 -3.56 4.68
N ALA A 67 0.34 -4.48 5.42
CA ALA A 67 0.84 -4.95 6.71
C ALA A 67 2.21 -5.64 6.60
N LEU A 68 2.38 -6.51 5.59
CA LEU A 68 3.65 -7.20 5.35
C LEU A 68 4.78 -6.22 5.02
N VAL A 69 4.54 -5.24 4.14
CA VAL A 69 5.51 -4.20 3.79
C VAL A 69 5.87 -3.34 4.99
N SER A 70 4.88 -2.96 5.81
CA SER A 70 5.16 -2.16 7.01
C SER A 70 6.03 -2.92 8.01
N LYS A 71 5.71 -4.19 8.28
CA LYS A 71 6.50 -5.05 9.16
C LYS A 71 7.95 -5.18 8.68
N TRP A 72 8.12 -5.43 7.38
CA TRP A 72 9.45 -5.51 6.79
C TRP A 72 10.19 -4.18 6.81
N LYS A 73 9.52 -3.07 6.52
CA LYS A 73 10.13 -1.74 6.55
C LYS A 73 10.62 -1.38 7.95
N SER A 74 9.83 -1.66 8.97
CA SER A 74 10.22 -1.49 10.37
C SER A 74 11.37 -2.42 10.76
N MET A 75 11.37 -3.68 10.30
CA MET A 75 12.46 -4.62 10.53
C MET A 75 13.78 -4.14 9.90
N VAL A 76 13.73 -3.67 8.64
CA VAL A 76 14.89 -3.11 7.93
C VAL A 76 15.39 -1.85 8.64
N ALA A 77 14.50 -0.93 8.99
CA ALA A 77 14.87 0.31 9.68
C ALA A 77 15.44 0.04 11.08
N ALA A 78 14.92 -0.98 11.79
CA ALA A 78 15.44 -1.36 13.10
C ALA A 78 16.84 -1.97 13.01
N GLU A 79 17.09 -2.91 12.09
CA GLU A 79 18.44 -3.47 11.89
C GLU A 79 19.46 -2.40 11.42
N GLU A 80 19.00 -1.37 10.70
CA GLU A 80 19.86 -0.24 10.29
C GLU A 80 20.10 0.77 11.44
N SER A 81 19.22 0.82 12.44
CA SER A 81 19.28 1.77 13.56
C SER A 81 19.94 1.22 14.84
N GLU A 82 20.31 -0.06 14.88
CA GLU A 82 21.02 -0.64 16.05
C GLU A 82 22.47 -0.10 16.23
N ASP A 83 22.96 0.77 15.35
CA ASP A 83 24.19 1.56 15.55
C ASP A 83 23.93 3.02 16.00
N GLY A 84 22.68 3.45 16.17
CA GLY A 84 22.39 4.86 16.47
C GLY A 84 21.03 5.09 17.13
N ALA A 85 21.06 5.33 18.44
CA ALA A 85 19.92 5.73 19.24
C ALA A 85 19.09 6.89 18.62
N GLY A 86 17.77 6.76 18.64
CA GLY A 86 16.78 7.81 18.31
C GLY A 86 15.91 7.40 17.13
N GLY A 87 14.65 7.03 17.31
CA GLY A 87 13.60 7.92 17.79
C GLY A 87 12.84 8.50 16.59
N GLU A 88 11.56 8.16 16.49
CA GLU A 88 10.54 8.77 15.62
C GLU A 88 10.61 8.51 14.10
N GLN A 89 9.77 7.58 13.64
CA GLN A 89 8.99 7.83 12.42
C GLN A 89 7.55 7.33 12.56
N GLN A 90 6.67 8.32 12.57
CA GLN A 90 5.22 8.27 12.46
C GLN A 90 4.76 7.31 11.35
N SER A 91 3.80 6.45 11.69
CA SER A 91 2.74 6.05 10.75
C SER A 91 1.50 5.57 11.52
N GLY A 92 1.09 6.33 12.52
CA GLY A 92 -0.30 6.36 12.97
C GLY A 92 -0.96 7.57 12.32
N GLY A 93 -1.90 7.36 11.40
CA GLY A 93 -2.55 8.49 10.74
C GLY A 93 -3.55 8.09 9.67
N ASN A 94 -4.75 7.76 10.13
CA ASN A 94 -6.03 8.00 9.47
C ASN A 94 -6.41 7.18 8.23
N ASN A 95 -7.14 6.10 8.51
CA ASN A 95 -8.36 5.81 7.75
C ASN A 95 -9.29 7.02 7.86
N HIS A 96 -9.27 7.91 6.88
CA HIS A 96 -10.32 8.90 6.69
C HIS A 96 -11.25 8.37 5.60
N TYR A 97 -12.29 7.65 6.03
CA TYR A 97 -13.46 7.42 5.20
C TYR A 97 -14.20 8.75 5.16
N ASP A 98 -13.90 9.60 4.18
CA ASP A 98 -14.67 10.81 3.92
C ASP A 98 -16.00 10.38 3.30
N GLN A 99 -16.97 10.18 4.17
CA GLN A 99 -18.37 9.94 3.84
C GLN A 99 -19.14 11.20 4.24
N GLN A 100 -19.23 12.18 3.34
CA GLN A 100 -20.20 13.29 3.34
C GLN A 100 -19.84 14.17 2.13
N GLN A 101 -20.74 14.61 1.26
CA GLN A 101 -22.01 15.26 1.55
C GLN A 101 -22.96 15.14 0.35
N ASP A 102 -24.24 14.96 0.70
CA ASP A 102 -25.39 15.31 -0.11
C ASP A 102 -25.34 16.80 -0.50
N GLU A 103 -25.50 17.12 -1.78
CA GLU A 103 -25.90 18.45 -2.26
C GLU A 103 -26.99 18.25 -3.32
N ASP A 104 -28.23 18.14 -2.82
CA ASP A 104 -29.40 18.71 -3.47
C ASP A 104 -29.19 20.22 -3.58
N ASP A 105 -29.19 20.79 -4.79
CA ASP A 105 -29.74 22.12 -5.01
C ASP A 105 -30.26 22.26 -6.45
N GLU A 106 -31.53 22.63 -6.51
CA GLU A 106 -32.35 22.89 -7.69
C GLU A 106 -31.99 24.21 -8.38
N ASP A 107 -32.35 24.27 -9.67
CA ASP A 107 -32.79 25.45 -10.43
C ASP A 107 -31.86 26.67 -10.66
N ASP A 108 -31.65 27.03 -11.94
CA ASP A 108 -32.38 28.14 -12.58
C ASP A 108 -31.73 28.51 -13.93
N GLU A 109 -32.36 28.07 -15.02
CA GLU A 109 -32.01 28.45 -16.39
C GLU A 109 -32.99 29.53 -16.88
N GLY A 110 -32.68 30.83 -16.67
CA GLY A 110 -33.77 31.82 -16.76
C GLY A 110 -33.48 33.29 -17.01
N LYS A 111 -32.72 33.66 -18.06
CA LYS A 111 -32.82 34.93 -18.83
C LYS A 111 -33.30 36.22 -18.10
N ARG A 112 -32.43 37.26 -18.14
CA ARG A 112 -32.67 38.69 -18.49
C ARG A 112 -32.01 39.64 -17.48
N GLY A 113 -31.23 40.62 -17.95
CA GLY A 113 -30.93 41.77 -17.10
C GLY A 113 -29.72 42.60 -17.48
N ARG A 114 -29.92 43.49 -18.45
CA ARG A 114 -29.08 44.61 -18.87
C ARG A 114 -28.71 45.56 -17.69
N THR A 115 -27.56 46.26 -17.81
CA THR A 115 -27.15 47.50 -17.07
C THR A 115 -26.69 47.33 -15.61
N MET A 116 -25.82 48.12 -14.98
CA MET A 116 -25.02 49.33 -15.29
C MET A 116 -23.86 49.34 -14.28
N ARG A 117 -22.65 49.76 -14.67
CA ARG A 117 -21.55 50.02 -13.72
C ARG A 117 -21.83 51.33 -12.96
N VAL A 118 -21.80 51.29 -11.63
CA VAL A 118 -21.76 52.47 -10.75
C VAL A 118 -20.70 52.25 -9.67
N ARG A 119 -19.77 53.20 -9.58
CA ARG A 119 -18.92 53.64 -8.45
C ARG A 119 -17.61 54.17 -9.03
N VAL A 120 -17.05 55.30 -8.64
CA VAL A 120 -17.39 56.35 -7.66
C VAL A 120 -16.76 57.64 -8.17
#